data_AF-A0A7X2MTA6-F1
#
_entry.id   AF-A0A7X2MTA6-F1
#
_cell.length_a   1.000
_cell.length_b   1.000
_cell.length_c   1.000
_cell.angle_alpha   90.00
_cell.angle_beta   90.00
_cell.angle_gamma   90.00
#
_symmetry.space_group_name_H-M   'P 1'
#
loop_
_entity.id
_entity.type
_entity.pdbx_description
1 polymer ?
#
loop_
_entity_poly.entity_id
_entity_poly.type
_entity_poly.pdbx_seq_one_letter_code
_entity_poly.pdbx_strand_id
1 'polypeptide(L)'
;RAGRNAVRFMPEWQIYDGLHTLLGAPVDDFVLPAHYTRKRIRAMGRVSLLATRATELALTQAGLIDHPVLTSGETGIAYGSSTGSTGPVSEFATMLTEKHTNNITGTTYVQMMPHTTAVNAGLFFGLRGRVIPTSSACTSGSQAIGYAWEAIRHGYQTVM
;
A
#
# COMPACT_ATOMS: atom_id res chain seq x y z
N ARG A 1 -19.60 -7.86 19.65
CA ARG A 1 -18.37 -7.05 19.51
C ARG A 1 -18.66 -5.66 20.06
N ALA A 2 -17.93 -5.19 21.06
CA ALA A 2 -18.11 -3.84 21.60
C ALA A 2 -17.76 -2.80 20.53
N GLY A 3 -18.69 -1.90 20.19
CA GLY A 3 -18.51 -0.86 19.16
C GLY A 3 -17.51 0.21 19.58
N ARG A 4 -16.23 -0.11 19.55
CA ARG A 4 -15.14 0.84 19.85
C ARG A 4 -14.98 1.81 18.68
N ASN A 5 -14.97 3.11 18.99
CA ASN A 5 -14.77 4.18 18.03
C ASN A 5 -13.29 4.59 17.99
N ALA A 6 -12.70 4.63 16.80
CA ALA A 6 -11.32 5.07 16.58
C ALA A 6 -11.24 6.52 16.05
N VAL A 7 -12.38 7.16 15.77
CA VAL A 7 -12.43 8.55 15.30
C VAL A 7 -12.01 9.48 16.43
N ARG A 8 -11.11 10.41 16.14
CA ARG A 8 -10.64 11.44 17.05
C ARG A 8 -10.39 12.76 16.33
N PHE A 9 -10.20 13.80 17.14
CA PHE A 9 -9.72 15.09 16.67
C PHE A 9 -8.26 15.02 16.23
N MET A 10 -7.94 15.70 15.13
CA MET A 10 -6.62 15.76 14.49
C MET A 10 -6.06 17.18 14.64
N PRO A 11 -5.38 17.51 15.76
CA PRO A 11 -4.89 18.86 16.03
C PRO A 11 -3.92 19.37 14.95
N GLU A 12 -3.15 18.48 14.34
CA GLU A 12 -2.22 18.81 13.26
C GLU A 12 -2.89 19.36 12.00
N TRP A 13 -4.20 19.16 11.83
CA TRP A 13 -4.96 19.66 10.67
C TRP A 13 -5.40 21.11 10.83
N GLN A 14 -5.26 21.71 12.01
CA GLN A 14 -5.58 23.13 12.25
C GLN A 14 -4.68 24.10 11.47
N ILE A 15 -3.56 23.62 10.93
CA ILE A 15 -2.64 24.42 10.11
C ILE A 15 -3.24 24.80 8.74
N TYR A 16 -4.29 24.10 8.29
CA TYR A 16 -4.87 24.29 6.97
C TYR A 16 -6.05 25.26 7.04
N ASP A 17 -5.86 26.48 6.55
CA ASP A 17 -6.95 27.45 6.41
C ASP A 17 -8.04 26.91 5.46
N GLY A 18 -9.31 27.09 5.84
CA GLY A 18 -10.48 26.56 5.14
C GLY A 18 -10.79 25.06 5.37
N LEU A 19 -9.97 24.30 6.11
CA LEU A 19 -10.29 22.90 6.42
C LEU A 19 -11.30 22.81 7.58
N HIS A 20 -12.57 22.60 7.25
CA HIS A 20 -13.64 22.57 8.25
C HIS A 20 -13.72 21.29 9.09
N THR A 21 -13.29 20.14 8.56
CA THR A 21 -13.33 18.86 9.27
C THR A 21 -11.96 18.51 9.83
N LEU A 22 -11.90 18.36 11.15
CA LEU A 22 -10.67 18.03 11.90
C LEU A 22 -10.78 16.67 12.58
N LEU A 23 -11.57 15.75 12.01
CA LEU A 23 -11.82 14.42 12.55
C LEU A 23 -11.24 13.35 11.63
N GLY A 24 -10.52 12.37 12.20
CA GLY A 24 -9.92 11.26 11.48
C GLY A 24 -9.83 9.99 12.34
N ALA A 25 -9.50 8.87 11.70
CA ALA A 25 -9.25 7.59 12.36
C ALA A 25 -7.86 7.05 11.96
N PRO A 26 -6.78 7.65 12.47
CA PRO A 26 -5.41 7.23 12.14
C PRO A 26 -5.06 5.88 12.77
N VAL A 27 -4.05 5.22 12.20
CA VAL A 27 -3.42 4.01 12.76
C VAL A 27 -2.10 4.41 13.41
N ASP A 28 -2.11 4.79 14.68
CA ASP A 28 -0.92 5.35 15.35
C ASP A 28 0.05 4.32 15.88
N ASP A 29 -0.48 3.17 16.29
CA ASP A 29 0.25 2.04 16.88
C ASP A 29 0.84 1.11 15.81
N PHE A 30 1.00 1.60 14.58
CA PHE A 30 1.64 0.86 13.52
C PHE A 30 3.15 0.77 13.73
N VAL A 31 3.61 -0.40 14.18
CA VAL A 31 5.03 -0.72 14.34
C VAL A 31 5.46 -1.73 13.28
N LEU A 32 6.62 -1.45 12.65
CA LEU A 32 7.20 -2.37 11.69
C LEU A 32 7.83 -3.57 12.40
N PRO A 33 7.58 -4.80 11.92
CA PRO A 33 8.26 -5.98 12.44
C PRO A 33 9.78 -5.87 12.29
N ALA A 34 10.53 -6.43 13.25
CA ALA A 34 11.99 -6.33 13.28
C ALA A 34 12.68 -6.94 12.05
N HIS A 35 12.06 -7.92 11.39
CA HIS A 35 12.59 -8.55 10.17
C HIS A 35 12.40 -7.72 8.90
N TYR A 36 11.72 -6.56 8.97
CA TYR A 36 11.57 -5.64 7.84
C TYR A 36 12.85 -4.78 7.72
N THR A 37 13.86 -5.33 7.04
CA THR A 37 15.12 -4.62 6.85
C THR A 37 14.92 -3.34 6.03
N ARG A 38 15.70 -2.29 6.35
CA ARG A 38 15.69 -1.00 5.61
C ARG A 38 15.83 -1.20 4.10
N LYS A 39 16.65 -2.17 3.66
CA LYS A 39 16.85 -2.49 2.24
C LYS A 39 15.55 -2.89 1.54
N ARG A 40 14.70 -3.68 2.20
CA ARG A 40 13.43 -4.18 1.64
C ARG A 40 12.35 -3.11 1.61
N ILE A 41 12.36 -2.19 2.57
CA ILE A 41 11.26 -1.23 2.76
C ILE A 41 11.59 0.22 2.31
N ARG A 42 12.83 0.51 1.88
CA ARG A 42 13.25 1.88 1.51
C ARG A 42 12.39 2.56 0.44
N ALA A 43 11.73 1.77 -0.43
CA ALA A 43 10.88 2.27 -1.51
C ALA A 43 9.40 2.34 -1.13
N MET A 44 9.05 1.95 0.10
CA MET A 44 7.67 1.93 0.60
C MET A 44 7.36 3.26 1.29
N GLY A 45 6.26 3.89 0.88
CA GLY A 45 5.62 4.92 1.69
C GLY A 45 4.62 4.30 2.67
N ARG A 46 3.96 5.12 3.49
CA ARG A 46 3.10 4.65 4.59
C ARG A 46 2.03 3.64 4.16
N VAL A 47 1.32 3.90 3.05
CA VAL A 47 0.28 2.99 2.55
C VAL A 47 0.85 1.64 2.12
N SER A 48 2.06 1.64 1.58
CA SER A 48 2.75 0.45 1.09
C SER A 48 3.28 -0.42 2.24
N LEU A 49 3.75 0.20 3.33
CA LEU A 49 4.10 -0.51 4.57
C LEU A 49 2.88 -1.18 5.20
N LEU A 50 1.75 -0.47 5.29
CA LEU A 50 0.49 -1.00 5.79
C LEU A 50 0.00 -2.17 4.93
N ALA A 51 0.03 -2.01 3.61
CA ALA A 51 -0.36 -3.06 2.67
C ALA A 51 0.52 -4.31 2.82
N THR A 52 1.85 -4.13 2.86
CA THR A 52 2.80 -5.23 3.02
C THR A 52 2.56 -5.99 4.32
N ARG A 53 2.33 -5.28 5.43
CA ARG A 53 2.04 -5.91 6.72
C ARG A 53 0.70 -6.65 6.71
N ALA A 54 -0.33 -6.09 6.10
CA ALA A 54 -1.63 -6.76 5.95
C ALA A 54 -1.50 -8.04 5.11
N THR A 55 -0.75 -7.99 4.00
CA THR A 55 -0.45 -9.17 3.17
C THR A 55 0.31 -10.23 3.96
N GLU A 56 1.33 -9.85 4.73
CA GLU A 56 2.09 -10.80 5.56
C GLU A 56 1.19 -11.54 6.56
N LEU A 57 0.29 -10.82 7.22
CA LEU A 57 -0.66 -11.41 8.17
C LEU A 57 -1.60 -12.38 7.47
N ALA A 58 -2.11 -12.03 6.28
CA ALA A 58 -2.96 -12.91 5.48
C ALA A 58 -2.22 -14.17 5.02
N LEU A 59 -0.99 -14.04 4.52
CA LEU A 59 -0.15 -15.17 4.13
C LEU A 59 0.19 -16.08 5.31
N THR A 60 0.47 -15.50 6.48
CA THR A 60 0.71 -16.24 7.72
C THR A 60 -0.54 -17.03 8.12
N GLN A 61 -1.71 -16.38 8.10
CA GLN A 61 -2.99 -17.02 8.42
C GLN A 61 -3.33 -18.16 7.44
N ALA A 62 -2.96 -18.02 6.17
CA ALA A 62 -3.14 -19.04 5.15
C ALA A 62 -2.10 -20.18 5.21
N GLY A 63 -1.05 -20.06 6.03
CA GLY A 63 0.06 -21.02 6.04
C GLY A 63 0.93 -20.97 4.79
N LEU A 64 0.90 -19.85 4.05
CA LEU A 64 1.63 -19.66 2.79
C LEU A 64 2.91 -18.85 2.94
N ILE A 65 3.21 -18.33 4.14
CA ILE A 65 4.48 -17.65 4.39
C ILE A 65 5.64 -18.62 4.09
N ASP A 66 6.63 -18.14 3.33
CA ASP A 66 7.77 -18.91 2.83
C ASP A 66 7.42 -20.11 1.93
N HIS A 67 6.16 -20.29 1.55
CA HIS A 67 5.76 -21.38 0.66
C HIS A 67 6.30 -21.14 -0.77
N PRO A 68 6.89 -22.15 -1.44
CA PRO A 68 7.51 -21.97 -2.77
C PRO A 68 6.58 -21.40 -3.84
N VAL A 69 5.26 -21.67 -3.73
CA VAL A 69 4.23 -21.15 -4.65
C VAL A 69 4.26 -19.63 -4.78
N LEU A 70 4.62 -18.90 -3.72
CA LEU A 70 4.69 -17.44 -3.75
C LEU A 70 5.64 -16.93 -4.83
N THR A 71 6.68 -17.71 -5.12
CA THR A 71 7.73 -17.32 -6.05
C THR A 71 7.76 -18.16 -7.34
N SER A 72 6.79 -19.08 -7.54
CA SER A 72 6.73 -19.99 -8.70
C SER A 72 6.23 -19.34 -10.00
N GLY A 73 5.63 -18.16 -9.91
CA GLY A 73 4.90 -17.52 -11.01
C GLY A 73 3.40 -17.81 -11.02
N GLU A 74 2.94 -18.74 -10.18
CA GLU A 74 1.53 -19.09 -10.00
C GLU A 74 0.82 -18.19 -8.98
N THR A 75 1.59 -17.45 -8.17
CA THR A 75 1.07 -16.47 -7.22
C THR A 75 1.21 -15.07 -7.78
N GLY A 76 0.07 -14.44 -8.01
CA GLY A 76 -0.03 -13.03 -8.37
C GLY A 76 -0.35 -12.15 -7.18
N ILE A 77 -0.68 -10.90 -7.45
CA ILE A 77 -1.12 -9.94 -6.44
C ILE A 77 -2.11 -8.96 -7.08
N ALA A 78 -3.25 -8.76 -6.42
CA ALA A 78 -4.13 -7.64 -6.70
C ALA A 78 -4.25 -6.76 -5.45
N TYR A 79 -3.91 -5.47 -5.58
CA TYR A 79 -3.98 -4.55 -4.44
C TYR A 79 -4.46 -3.18 -4.87
N GLY A 80 -5.41 -2.62 -4.10
CA GLY A 80 -6.01 -1.33 -4.36
C GLY A 80 -5.31 -0.18 -3.62
N SER A 81 -5.06 0.91 -4.34
CA SER A 81 -4.64 2.19 -3.77
C SER A 81 -4.90 3.28 -4.81
N SER A 82 -5.58 4.37 -4.41
CA SER A 82 -5.98 5.42 -5.37
C SER A 82 -4.90 6.48 -5.57
N THR A 83 -4.36 7.03 -4.49
CA THR A 83 -3.39 8.15 -4.55
C THR A 83 -1.98 7.74 -4.18
N GLY A 84 -1.75 6.49 -3.75
CA GLY A 84 -0.47 6.08 -3.18
C GLY A 84 -0.18 6.79 -1.86
N SER A 85 1.09 7.08 -1.57
CA SER A 85 1.45 7.87 -0.40
C SER A 85 1.40 9.36 -0.72
N THR A 86 0.65 10.13 0.07
CA THR A 86 0.44 11.57 -0.17
C THR A 86 1.66 12.45 0.11
N GLY A 87 2.53 12.08 1.06
CA GLY A 87 3.77 12.82 1.35
C GLY A 87 4.66 13.01 0.11
N PRO A 88 5.02 11.94 -0.61
CA PRO A 88 5.74 12.00 -1.89
C PRO A 88 5.07 12.87 -2.96
N VAL A 89 3.73 12.97 -2.99
CA VAL A 89 3.03 13.89 -3.92
C VAL A 89 3.44 15.34 -3.62
N SER A 90 3.55 15.72 -2.35
CA SER A 90 3.98 17.05 -1.94
C SER A 90 5.43 17.34 -2.37
N GLU A 91 6.33 16.36 -2.30
CA GLU A 91 7.71 16.51 -2.78
C GLU A 91 7.74 16.85 -4.27
N PHE A 92 6.94 16.16 -5.10
CA PHE A 92 6.78 16.49 -6.51
C PHE A 92 6.10 17.85 -6.75
N ALA A 93 5.15 18.24 -5.90
CA ALA A 93 4.55 19.56 -5.97
C ALA A 93 5.61 20.67 -5.78
N THR A 94 6.52 20.52 -4.82
CA THR A 94 7.63 21.49 -4.61
C THR A 94 8.51 21.64 -5.85
N MET A 95 8.75 20.57 -6.61
CA MET A 95 9.49 20.68 -7.87
C MET A 95 8.78 21.57 -8.89
N LEU A 96 7.45 21.49 -8.96
CA LEU A 96 6.65 22.29 -9.89
C LEU A 96 6.50 23.74 -9.42
N THR A 97 6.40 23.99 -8.12
CA THR A 97 6.16 25.32 -7.55
C THR A 97 7.45 26.09 -7.28
N GLU A 98 8.49 25.42 -6.78
CA GLU A 98 9.77 26.00 -6.32
C GLU A 98 10.92 25.77 -7.31
N LYS A 99 10.68 24.99 -8.38
CA LYS A 99 11.62 24.77 -9.51
C LYS A 99 12.94 24.12 -9.14
N HIS A 100 12.96 23.22 -8.14
CA HIS A 100 14.13 22.40 -7.80
C HIS A 100 13.76 20.95 -7.48
N THR A 101 14.72 20.04 -7.55
CA THR A 101 14.52 18.60 -7.27
C THR A 101 15.06 18.16 -5.90
N ASN A 102 15.51 19.09 -5.04
CA ASN A 102 16.18 18.78 -3.77
C ASN A 102 15.39 17.84 -2.83
N ASN A 103 14.06 17.86 -2.92
CA ASN A 103 13.18 17.03 -2.08
C ASN A 103 12.86 15.65 -2.70
N ILE A 104 13.28 15.39 -3.94
CA ILE A 104 12.95 14.17 -4.68
C ILE A 104 14.13 13.21 -4.62
N THR A 105 13.84 11.95 -4.28
CA THR A 105 14.78 10.84 -4.31
C THR A 105 14.41 9.83 -5.38
N GLY A 106 15.30 8.87 -5.68
CA GLY A 106 15.00 7.77 -6.60
C GLY A 106 13.81 6.90 -6.20
N THR A 107 13.37 6.96 -4.93
CA THR A 107 12.21 6.21 -4.42
C THR A 107 10.93 7.02 -4.36
N THR A 108 10.99 8.35 -4.44
CA THR A 108 9.82 9.23 -4.27
C THR A 108 8.70 8.87 -5.25
N TYR A 109 9.02 8.63 -6.54
CA TYR A 109 8.03 8.21 -7.54
C TYR A 109 7.36 6.86 -7.19
N VAL A 110 8.15 5.90 -6.72
CA VAL A 110 7.66 4.57 -6.35
C VAL A 110 6.75 4.63 -5.12
N GLN A 111 6.97 5.57 -4.20
CA GLN A 111 6.12 5.78 -3.04
C GLN A 111 4.82 6.53 -3.40
N MET A 112 4.89 7.43 -4.38
CA MET A 112 3.77 8.25 -4.85
C MET A 112 2.76 7.47 -5.69
N MET A 113 3.23 6.60 -6.60
CA MET A 113 2.35 5.97 -7.59
C MET A 113 1.18 5.20 -6.93
N PRO A 114 -0.05 5.24 -7.49
CA PRO A 114 -1.18 4.46 -6.98
C PRO A 114 -0.86 2.97 -6.84
N HIS A 115 -0.05 2.45 -7.75
CA HIS A 115 0.41 1.06 -7.82
C HIS A 115 1.47 0.69 -6.75
N THR A 116 1.89 1.62 -5.88
CA THR A 116 2.95 1.43 -4.86
C THR A 116 2.68 0.27 -3.90
N THR A 117 1.41 -0.04 -3.61
CA THR A 117 1.05 -1.13 -2.70
C THR A 117 1.36 -2.48 -3.34
N ALA A 118 0.81 -2.78 -4.52
CA ALA A 118 1.00 -4.06 -5.19
C ALA A 118 2.46 -4.32 -5.58
N VAL A 119 3.18 -3.31 -6.12
CA VAL A 119 4.59 -3.49 -6.51
C VAL A 119 5.47 -3.81 -5.31
N ASN A 120 5.40 -2.99 -4.26
CA ASN A 120 6.28 -3.17 -3.13
C ASN A 120 5.95 -4.44 -2.33
N ALA A 121 4.67 -4.77 -2.13
CA ALA A 121 4.28 -6.01 -1.49
C ALA A 121 4.72 -7.22 -2.34
N GLY A 122 4.51 -7.17 -3.67
CA GLY A 122 4.97 -8.20 -4.58
C GLY A 122 6.48 -8.42 -4.52
N LEU A 123 7.27 -7.34 -4.58
CA LEU A 123 8.73 -7.41 -4.43
C LEU A 123 9.14 -7.91 -3.04
N PHE A 124 8.42 -7.53 -1.99
CA PHE A 124 8.72 -7.93 -0.63
C PHE A 124 8.59 -9.45 -0.45
N PHE A 125 7.56 -10.08 -1.00
CA PHE A 125 7.36 -11.53 -0.92
C PHE A 125 7.96 -12.31 -2.11
N GLY A 126 8.62 -11.62 -3.04
CA GLY A 126 9.24 -12.26 -4.21
C GLY A 126 8.24 -12.82 -5.21
N LEU A 127 7.04 -12.23 -5.29
CA LEU A 127 5.97 -12.66 -6.18
C LEU A 127 6.38 -12.51 -7.64
N ARG A 128 6.03 -13.52 -8.45
CA ARG A 128 6.40 -13.58 -9.89
C ARG A 128 5.22 -13.71 -10.84
N GLY A 129 4.00 -13.83 -10.31
CA GLY A 129 2.79 -13.93 -11.10
C GLY A 129 2.24 -12.59 -11.55
N ARG A 130 0.94 -12.58 -11.87
CA ARG A 130 0.24 -11.40 -12.39
C ARG A 130 0.16 -10.30 -11.33
N VAL A 131 0.49 -9.07 -11.71
CA VAL A 131 0.37 -7.88 -10.85
C VAL A 131 -0.80 -7.01 -11.31
N ILE A 132 -1.77 -6.78 -10.43
CA ILE A 132 -2.99 -6.02 -10.72
C ILE A 132 -3.14 -4.86 -9.72
N PRO A 133 -2.62 -3.66 -10.03
CA PRO A 133 -3.03 -2.44 -9.34
C PRO A 133 -4.50 -2.14 -9.64
N THR A 134 -5.24 -1.70 -8.63
CA THR A 134 -6.57 -1.12 -8.83
C THR A 134 -6.65 0.27 -8.22
N SER A 135 -7.33 1.17 -8.92
CA SER A 135 -7.56 2.55 -8.50
C SER A 135 -8.93 2.98 -9.01
N SER A 136 -9.92 2.84 -8.15
CA SER A 136 -11.32 3.20 -8.37
C SER A 136 -11.90 3.90 -7.14
N ALA A 137 -11.12 4.81 -6.55
CA ALA A 137 -11.48 5.50 -5.30
C ALA A 137 -11.86 4.49 -4.20
N CYS A 138 -13.02 4.68 -3.57
CA CYS A 138 -13.52 3.84 -2.47
C CYS A 138 -13.67 2.35 -2.85
N THR A 139 -13.80 2.01 -4.13
CA THR A 139 -13.98 0.62 -4.58
C THR A 139 -12.68 -0.06 -4.98
N SER A 140 -11.52 0.60 -4.84
CA SER A 140 -10.21 0.04 -5.24
C SER A 140 -9.97 -1.34 -4.59
N GLY A 141 -10.19 -1.46 -3.28
CA GLY A 141 -10.00 -2.73 -2.56
C GLY A 141 -10.96 -3.83 -3.04
N SER A 142 -12.25 -3.52 -3.23
CA SER A 142 -13.22 -4.49 -3.73
C SER A 142 -12.95 -4.90 -5.17
N GLN A 143 -12.50 -3.96 -6.01
CA GLN A 143 -12.12 -4.24 -7.39
C GLN A 143 -10.89 -5.15 -7.46
N ALA A 144 -9.91 -4.94 -6.58
CA ALA A 144 -8.74 -5.83 -6.47
C ALA A 144 -9.18 -7.28 -6.19
N ILE A 145 -10.08 -7.47 -5.23
CA ILE A 145 -10.62 -8.79 -4.88
C ILE A 145 -11.36 -9.42 -6.07
N GLY A 146 -12.19 -8.63 -6.78
CA GLY A 146 -12.88 -9.10 -7.98
C GLY A 146 -11.92 -9.59 -9.06
N TYR A 147 -10.90 -8.79 -9.38
CA TYR A 147 -9.89 -9.16 -10.38
C TYR A 147 -8.99 -10.32 -9.94
N ALA A 148 -8.67 -10.44 -8.65
CA ALA A 148 -7.98 -11.60 -8.10
C ALA A 148 -8.81 -12.87 -8.32
N TRP A 149 -10.10 -12.83 -7.99
CA TRP A 149 -11.00 -13.94 -8.20
C TRP A 149 -11.13 -14.32 -9.68
N GLU A 150 -11.27 -13.35 -10.58
CA GLU A 150 -11.31 -13.59 -12.04
C GLU A 150 -10.01 -14.24 -12.53
N ALA A 151 -8.85 -13.78 -12.04
CA ALA A 151 -7.55 -14.36 -12.39
C ALA A 151 -7.44 -15.84 -11.99
N ILE A 152 -7.94 -16.20 -10.81
CA ILE A 152 -8.01 -17.59 -10.35
C ILE A 152 -9.03 -18.38 -11.17
N ARG A 153 -10.26 -17.87 -11.31
CA ARG A 153 -11.37 -18.54 -12.01
C ARG A 153 -11.02 -18.92 -13.44
N HIS A 154 -10.28 -18.04 -14.13
CA HIS A 154 -9.89 -18.26 -15.53
C HIS A 154 -8.53 -18.98 -15.68
N GLY A 155 -7.92 -19.44 -14.59
CA GLY A 155 -6.68 -20.21 -14.62
C GLY A 155 -5.44 -19.40 -14.98
N TYR A 156 -5.49 -18.06 -14.87
CA TYR A 156 -4.32 -17.22 -15.09
C TYR A 156 -3.33 -17.28 -13.92
N GLN A 157 -3.81 -17.55 -12.71
CA GLN A 157 -3.04 -17.67 -11.48
C GLN A 157 -3.68 -18.75 -10.58
N THR A 158 -2.88 -19.39 -9.73
CA THR A 158 -3.35 -20.37 -8.74
C THR A 158 -3.62 -19.70 -7.40
N VAL A 159 -2.87 -18.64 -7.07
CA VAL A 159 -2.99 -17.83 -5.85
C VAL A 159 -2.95 -16.35 -6.22
N MET A 160 -3.72 -15.51 -5.51
CA MET A 160 -3.79 -14.06 -5.73
C MET A 160 -3.87 -13.29 -4.42
#